data_AF-A0A1E3WR91-F1
#
_entry.id   AF-A0A1E3WR91-F1
#
_cell.length_a   1.000
_cell.length_b   1.000
_cell.length_c   1.000
_cell.angle_alpha   90.00
_cell.angle_beta   90.00
_cell.angle_gamma   90.00
#
_symmetry.space_group_name_H-M   'P 1'
#
loop_
_entity.id
_entity.type
_entity.pdbx_description
1 polymer ?
#
loop_
_entity_poly.entity_id
_entity_poly.type
_entity_poly.pdbx_seq_one_letter_code
_entity_poly.pdbx_strand_id
1 'polypeptide(L)'
;MHKSLSDLFRHHINPIAKLFMATIIIVGTAYAIFNAVHLKQLSKSVITDFNQIYSVSRRFAQYYNNTDVTFAPKGIYERDGVGIMVSKSGEVKELSNGINKLRSELDPITHDNVWTIAIFEHPANYGHFSPLREEYKKRYGAYEADDVMKRIVKLERLENTFDQFYGCNIKLS
;
A
#
# COMPACT_ATOMS: atom_id res chain seq x y z
N MET A 1 33.46 -7.83 67.57
CA MET A 1 33.93 -8.60 66.40
C MET A 1 33.44 -7.88 65.14
N HIS A 2 34.25 -6.95 64.60
CA HIS A 2 33.85 -6.15 63.44
C HIS A 2 34.15 -6.96 62.18
N LYS A 3 33.12 -7.41 61.44
CA LYS A 3 33.34 -8.07 60.15
C LYS A 3 34.04 -7.09 59.21
N SER A 4 35.11 -7.54 58.54
CA SER A 4 35.82 -6.75 57.55
C SER A 4 34.84 -6.36 56.43
N LEU A 5 34.97 -5.13 55.94
CA LEU A 5 34.18 -4.60 54.82
C LEU A 5 34.32 -5.50 53.57
N SER A 6 35.48 -6.17 53.42
CA SER A 6 35.73 -7.16 52.37
C SER A 6 34.88 -8.43 52.50
N ASP A 7 34.62 -8.90 53.72
CA ASP A 7 33.84 -10.13 53.97
C ASP A 7 32.34 -9.89 53.75
N LEU A 8 31.85 -8.72 54.18
CA LEU A 8 30.48 -8.27 53.88
C LEU A 8 30.26 -8.15 52.36
N PHE A 9 31.21 -7.55 51.64
CA PHE A 9 31.14 -7.42 50.19
C PHE A 9 31.15 -8.77 49.48
N ARG A 10 32.03 -9.69 49.90
CA ARG A 10 32.20 -11.00 49.25
C ARG A 10 31.04 -11.95 49.54
N HIS A 11 30.48 -11.95 50.74
CA HIS A 11 29.43 -12.90 51.14
C HIS A 11 28.00 -12.39 50.93
N HIS A 12 27.78 -11.08 50.86
CA HIS A 12 26.43 -10.54 50.69
C HIS A 12 26.26 -9.74 49.39
N ILE A 13 27.17 -8.81 49.08
CA ILE A 13 26.98 -7.91 47.93
C ILE A 13 27.25 -8.62 46.59
N ASN A 14 28.32 -9.41 46.49
CA ASN A 14 28.68 -10.14 45.27
C ASN A 14 27.60 -11.15 44.81
N PRO A 15 27.03 -12.03 45.66
CA PRO A 15 25.96 -12.94 45.21
C PRO A 15 24.68 -12.20 44.80
N ILE A 16 24.33 -11.09 45.48
CA ILE A 16 23.18 -10.25 45.09
C ILE A 16 23.42 -9.62 43.71
N ALA A 17 24.61 -9.06 43.47
CA ALA A 17 24.97 -8.48 42.18
C ALA A 17 24.95 -9.51 41.05
N LYS A 18 25.44 -10.74 41.31
CA LYS A 18 25.37 -11.86 40.36
C LYS A 18 23.93 -12.27 40.05
N LEU A 19 23.08 -12.37 41.08
CA LEU A 19 21.65 -12.66 40.89
C LEU A 19 20.99 -11.57 40.05
N PHE A 20 21.27 -10.30 40.35
CA PHE A 20 20.72 -9.17 39.60
C PHE A 20 21.16 -9.18 38.13
N MET A 21 22.45 -9.42 37.86
CA MET A 21 22.92 -9.59 36.48
C MET A 21 22.26 -10.78 35.79
N ALA A 22 22.13 -11.93 36.46
CA ALA A 22 21.44 -13.09 35.90
C ALA A 22 19.99 -12.77 35.54
N THR A 23 19.27 -12.06 36.41
CA THR A 23 17.89 -11.62 36.15
C THR A 23 17.82 -10.68 34.94
N ILE A 24 18.72 -9.70 34.84
CA ILE A 24 18.76 -8.79 33.67
C ILE A 24 19.01 -9.58 32.39
N ILE A 25 19.94 -10.54 32.40
CA ILE A 25 20.24 -11.37 31.23
C ILE A 25 18.99 -12.18 30.85
N ILE A 26 18.35 -12.85 31.81
CA ILE A 26 17.15 -13.67 31.56
C ILE A 26 16.01 -12.82 30.98
N VAL A 27 15.69 -11.69 31.63
CA VAL A 27 14.61 -10.80 31.18
C VAL A 27 14.94 -10.17 29.85
N GLY A 28 16.19 -9.72 29.63
CA GLY A 28 16.65 -9.14 28.38
C GLY A 28 16.58 -10.14 27.23
N THR A 29 17.03 -11.38 27.43
CA THR A 29 16.93 -12.45 26.44
C THR A 29 15.48 -12.81 26.14
N ALA A 30 14.63 -12.95 27.17
CA ALA A 30 13.21 -13.24 26.99
C ALA A 30 12.50 -12.13 26.17
N TYR A 31 12.79 -10.87 26.49
CA TYR A 31 12.26 -9.71 25.74
C TYR A 31 12.76 -9.66 24.29
N ALA A 32 14.05 -9.95 24.07
CA ALA A 32 14.60 -10.01 22.72
C ALA A 32 13.96 -11.11 21.87
N ILE A 33 13.75 -12.30 22.44
CA ILE A 33 13.07 -13.41 21.77
C ILE A 33 11.62 -13.04 21.46
N PHE A 34 10.90 -12.48 22.44
CA PHE A 34 9.52 -12.02 22.27
C PHE A 34 9.41 -11.05 21.08
N ASN A 35 10.26 -10.01 21.05
CA ASN A 35 10.26 -9.06 19.95
C ASN A 35 10.63 -9.68 18.60
N ALA A 36 11.63 -10.58 18.56
CA ALA A 36 12.01 -11.26 17.33
C ALA A 36 10.85 -12.10 16.76
N VAL A 37 10.10 -12.79 17.62
CA VAL A 37 8.92 -13.58 17.22
C VAL A 37 7.82 -12.66 16.69
N HIS A 38 7.48 -11.59 17.40
CA HIS A 38 6.44 -10.66 16.97
C HIS A 38 6.79 -9.91 15.68
N LEU A 39 8.05 -9.50 15.51
CA LEU A 39 8.52 -8.89 14.26
C LEU A 39 8.40 -9.86 13.08
N LYS A 40 8.74 -11.14 13.28
CA LYS A 40 8.60 -12.16 12.25
C LYS A 40 7.13 -12.40 11.88
N GLN A 41 6.24 -12.44 12.86
CA GLN A 41 4.80 -12.57 12.63
C GLN A 41 4.24 -11.38 11.85
N LEU A 42 4.60 -10.15 12.27
CA LEU A 42 4.20 -8.93 11.59
C LEU A 42 4.69 -8.91 10.15
N SER A 43 5.98 -9.21 9.92
CA SER A 43 6.55 -9.28 8.56
C SER A 43 5.81 -10.29 7.69
N LYS A 44 5.50 -11.47 8.23
CA LYS A 44 4.74 -12.50 7.49
C LYS A 44 3.32 -12.02 7.16
N SER A 45 2.64 -11.35 8.10
CA SER A 45 1.31 -10.78 7.86
C SER A 45 1.36 -9.76 6.73
N VAL A 46 2.26 -8.77 6.84
CA VAL A 46 2.41 -7.70 5.83
C VAL A 46 2.69 -8.27 4.43
N ILE A 47 3.57 -9.26 4.31
CA ILE A 47 3.86 -9.92 3.02
C ILE A 47 2.61 -10.64 2.50
N THR A 48 1.86 -11.30 3.38
CA THR A 48 0.64 -12.03 3.00
C THR A 48 -0.42 -11.07 2.48
N ASP A 49 -0.67 -9.99 3.22
CA ASP A 49 -1.66 -8.96 2.87
C ASP A 49 -1.28 -8.29 1.54
N PHE A 50 -0.01 -7.95 1.36
CA PHE A 50 0.48 -7.38 0.09
C PHE A 50 0.28 -8.33 -1.10
N ASN A 51 0.60 -9.62 -0.93
CA ASN A 51 0.40 -10.62 -1.98
C ASN A 51 -1.08 -10.80 -2.34
N GLN A 52 -1.98 -10.74 -1.34
CA GLN A 52 -3.41 -10.80 -1.57
C GLN A 52 -3.91 -9.56 -2.32
N ILE A 53 -3.51 -8.35 -1.89
CA ILE A 53 -3.83 -7.09 -2.57
C ILE A 53 -3.38 -7.14 -4.03
N TYR A 54 -2.14 -7.58 -4.28
CA TYR A 54 -1.60 -7.74 -5.63
C TYR A 54 -2.42 -8.73 -6.46
N SER A 55 -2.74 -9.91 -5.90
CA SER A 55 -3.52 -10.95 -6.60
C SER A 55 -4.94 -10.48 -6.96
N VAL A 56 -5.63 -9.83 -6.02
CA VAL A 56 -6.95 -9.21 -6.23
C VAL A 56 -6.86 -8.13 -7.32
N SER A 57 -5.90 -7.22 -7.21
CA SER A 57 -5.71 -6.14 -8.19
C SER A 57 -5.38 -6.67 -9.58
N ARG A 58 -4.59 -7.74 -9.69
CA ARG A 58 -4.25 -8.36 -10.98
C ARG A 58 -5.47 -8.96 -11.68
N ARG A 59 -6.41 -9.55 -10.94
CA ARG A 59 -7.66 -10.11 -11.51
C ARG A 59 -8.55 -9.01 -12.10
N PHE A 60 -8.52 -7.80 -11.53
CA PHE A 60 -9.26 -6.66 -12.06
C PHE A 60 -8.83 -6.26 -13.49
N ALA A 61 -7.57 -6.48 -13.87
CA ALA A 61 -7.07 -6.16 -15.22
C ALA A 61 -7.86 -6.88 -16.33
N GLN A 62 -8.32 -8.11 -16.09
CA GLN A 62 -9.15 -8.82 -17.07
C GLN A 62 -10.52 -8.17 -17.24
N TYR A 63 -11.14 -7.70 -16.16
CA TYR A 63 -12.39 -6.95 -16.22
C TYR A 63 -12.21 -5.63 -16.96
N TYR A 64 -11.13 -4.89 -16.64
CA TYR A 64 -10.77 -3.64 -17.30
C TYR A 64 -10.67 -3.77 -18.83
N ASN A 65 -10.05 -4.85 -19.32
CA ASN A 65 -9.87 -5.07 -20.76
C ASN A 65 -11.17 -5.39 -21.50
N ASN A 66 -12.14 -6.04 -20.83
CA ASN A 66 -13.35 -6.57 -21.48
C ASN A 66 -14.63 -5.77 -21.17
N THR A 67 -14.52 -4.66 -20.44
CA THR A 67 -15.68 -3.82 -20.15
C THR A 67 -16.07 -2.98 -21.37
N ASP A 68 -17.37 -2.69 -21.47
CA ASP A 68 -17.91 -1.77 -22.46
C ASP A 68 -17.42 -0.34 -22.23
N VAL A 69 -17.59 0.49 -23.27
CA VAL A 69 -17.29 1.92 -23.26
C VAL A 69 -18.55 2.72 -23.57
N THR A 70 -18.68 3.87 -22.93
CA THR A 70 -19.73 4.86 -23.23
C THR A 70 -19.10 6.19 -23.59
N PHE A 71 -19.74 6.96 -24.47
CA PHE A 71 -19.32 8.34 -24.69
C PHE A 71 -19.64 9.21 -23.46
N ALA A 72 -18.70 10.03 -23.03
CA ALA A 72 -18.88 11.00 -21.95
C ALA A 72 -18.28 12.37 -22.36
N PRO A 73 -19.03 13.47 -22.21
CA PRO A 73 -18.47 14.81 -22.35
C PRO A 73 -17.42 15.12 -21.27
N LYS A 74 -16.66 16.21 -21.45
CA LYS A 74 -15.81 16.76 -20.39
C LYS A 74 -16.66 17.11 -19.17
N GLY A 75 -16.27 16.63 -17.99
CA GLY A 75 -17.01 16.87 -16.76
C GLY A 75 -16.62 15.93 -15.62
N ILE A 76 -17.34 16.04 -14.52
CA ILE A 76 -17.28 15.11 -13.38
C ILE A 76 -18.65 14.43 -13.29
N TYR A 77 -18.63 13.11 -13.25
CA TYR A 77 -19.81 12.26 -13.18
C TYR A 77 -19.70 11.32 -11.98
N GLU A 78 -20.81 10.74 -11.60
CA GLU A 78 -20.86 9.68 -10.61
C GLU A 78 -21.72 8.55 -11.17
N ARG A 79 -21.24 7.31 -11.03
CA ARG A 79 -21.98 6.11 -11.43
C ARG A 79 -21.73 5.03 -10.39
N ASP A 80 -22.80 4.58 -9.74
CA ASP A 80 -22.79 3.57 -8.67
C ASP A 80 -21.76 3.86 -7.55
N GLY A 81 -21.69 5.12 -7.10
CA GLY A 81 -20.76 5.56 -6.05
C GLY A 81 -19.30 5.68 -6.50
N VAL A 82 -19.00 5.46 -7.79
CA VAL A 82 -17.69 5.70 -8.40
C VAL A 82 -17.71 7.03 -9.13
N GLY A 83 -16.84 7.94 -8.74
CA GLY A 83 -16.66 9.22 -9.42
C GLY A 83 -15.82 9.05 -10.68
N ILE A 84 -16.25 9.65 -11.77
CA ILE A 84 -15.61 9.60 -13.07
C ILE A 84 -15.26 11.04 -13.44
N MET A 85 -13.98 11.30 -13.66
CA MET A 85 -13.50 12.61 -14.08
C MET A 85 -13.04 12.51 -15.52
N VAL A 86 -13.57 13.36 -16.40
CA VAL A 86 -13.29 13.38 -17.84
C VAL A 86 -12.75 14.75 -18.23
N SER A 87 -11.50 14.83 -18.66
CA SER A 87 -10.79 16.07 -19.00
C SER A 87 -11.00 16.46 -20.46
N LYS A 88 -11.24 15.47 -21.31
CA LYS A 88 -11.57 15.61 -22.73
C LYS A 88 -12.69 14.65 -23.11
N SER A 89 -13.72 15.15 -23.79
CA SER A 89 -14.84 14.34 -24.25
C SER A 89 -14.36 13.15 -25.09
N GLY A 90 -14.92 11.98 -24.85
CA GLY A 90 -14.51 10.76 -25.53
C GLY A 90 -15.16 9.51 -24.96
N GLU A 91 -14.67 8.34 -25.37
CA GLU A 91 -15.10 7.05 -24.85
C GLU A 91 -14.49 6.79 -23.47
N VAL A 92 -15.33 6.35 -22.54
CA VAL A 92 -15.01 6.08 -21.14
C VAL A 92 -15.49 4.67 -20.79
N LYS A 93 -14.60 3.86 -20.20
CA LYS A 93 -14.92 2.50 -19.77
C LYS A 93 -15.95 2.46 -18.64
N GLU A 94 -16.85 1.47 -18.67
CA GLU A 94 -17.89 1.28 -17.67
C GLU A 94 -17.39 0.50 -16.43
N LEU A 95 -16.49 1.09 -15.64
CA LEU A 95 -15.77 0.34 -14.59
C LEU A 95 -16.46 0.27 -13.22
N SER A 96 -17.58 0.96 -13.00
CA SER A 96 -18.15 1.12 -11.65
C SER A 96 -18.42 -0.21 -10.93
N ASN A 97 -19.02 -1.19 -11.61
CA ASN A 97 -19.29 -2.51 -11.05
C ASN A 97 -18.00 -3.25 -10.66
N GLY A 98 -17.01 -3.27 -11.55
CA GLY A 98 -15.71 -3.89 -11.26
C GLY A 98 -14.98 -3.22 -10.12
N ILE A 99 -15.03 -1.89 -10.01
CA ILE A 99 -14.38 -1.12 -8.94
C ILE A 99 -15.05 -1.41 -7.61
N ASN A 100 -16.39 -1.47 -7.57
CA ASN A 100 -17.14 -1.82 -6.37
C ASN A 100 -16.82 -3.26 -5.92
N LYS A 101 -16.72 -4.20 -6.87
CA LYS A 101 -16.29 -5.57 -6.57
C LYS A 101 -14.84 -5.60 -6.07
N LEU A 102 -13.93 -4.87 -6.71
CA LEU A 102 -12.53 -4.75 -6.29
C LEU A 102 -12.43 -4.22 -4.86
N ARG A 103 -13.18 -3.18 -4.53
CA ARG A 103 -13.27 -2.63 -3.17
C ARG A 103 -13.75 -3.68 -2.17
N SER A 104 -14.85 -4.38 -2.46
CA SER A 104 -15.38 -5.42 -1.57
C SER A 104 -14.39 -6.57 -1.27
N GLU A 105 -13.43 -6.79 -2.17
CA GLU A 105 -12.38 -7.81 -1.99
C GLU A 105 -11.14 -7.24 -1.28
N LEU A 106 -10.84 -5.95 -1.44
CA LEU A 106 -9.69 -5.27 -0.80
C LEU A 106 -9.99 -4.84 0.64
N ASP A 107 -11.21 -4.40 0.93
CA ASP A 107 -11.59 -3.88 2.25
C ASP A 107 -11.32 -4.90 3.38
N PRO A 108 -11.66 -6.20 3.24
CA PRO A 108 -11.34 -7.19 4.27
C PRO A 108 -9.83 -7.41 4.47
N ILE A 109 -9.01 -7.29 3.42
CA ILE A 109 -7.55 -7.48 3.50
C ILE A 109 -6.89 -6.27 4.17
N THR A 110 -7.39 -5.08 3.85
CA THR A 110 -6.84 -3.82 4.36
C THR A 110 -7.48 -3.36 5.68
N HIS A 111 -8.49 -4.09 6.18
CA HIS A 111 -9.29 -3.71 7.34
C HIS A 111 -9.96 -2.33 7.14
N ASP A 112 -10.63 -2.16 6.00
CA ASP A 112 -11.33 -0.93 5.59
C ASP A 112 -10.43 0.31 5.46
N ASN A 113 -9.11 0.12 5.30
CA ASN A 113 -8.13 1.21 5.20
C ASN A 113 -7.79 1.60 3.75
N VAL A 114 -8.60 1.20 2.76
CA VAL A 114 -8.42 1.66 1.38
C VAL A 114 -8.77 3.14 1.26
N TRP A 115 -7.75 3.98 1.06
CA TRP A 115 -7.94 5.42 0.90
C TRP A 115 -8.80 5.76 -0.33
N THR A 116 -8.36 5.38 -1.53
CA THR A 116 -9.10 5.54 -2.79
C THR A 116 -8.60 4.49 -3.78
N ILE A 117 -9.51 3.84 -4.50
CA ILE A 117 -9.18 3.10 -5.73
C ILE A 117 -9.25 4.11 -6.87
N ALA A 118 -8.11 4.37 -7.51
CA ALA A 118 -8.00 5.27 -8.66
C ALA A 118 -7.50 4.50 -9.88
N ILE A 119 -8.21 4.64 -11.01
CA ILE A 119 -7.88 3.99 -12.27
C ILE A 119 -7.75 5.04 -13.36
N PHE A 120 -6.62 5.02 -14.05
CA PHE A 120 -6.28 5.96 -15.12
C PHE A 120 -6.01 5.18 -16.41
N GLU A 121 -6.54 5.67 -17.53
CA GLU A 121 -6.16 5.20 -18.87
C GLU A 121 -4.86 5.85 -19.33
N HIS A 122 -4.26 5.31 -20.39
CA HIS A 122 -3.19 5.97 -21.12
C HIS A 122 -3.62 6.17 -22.59
N PRO A 123 -3.72 7.42 -23.09
CA PRO A 123 -3.55 8.69 -22.37
C PRO A 123 -4.67 8.96 -21.35
N ALA A 124 -4.35 9.63 -20.24
CA ALA A 124 -5.24 9.79 -19.08
C ALA A 124 -6.27 10.93 -19.28
N ASN A 125 -7.09 10.83 -20.34
CA ASN A 125 -8.17 11.77 -20.61
C ASN A 125 -9.36 11.63 -19.64
N TYR A 126 -9.38 10.55 -18.86
CA TYR A 126 -10.35 10.35 -17.80
C TYR A 126 -9.77 9.45 -16.69
N GLY A 127 -10.43 9.44 -15.53
CA GLY A 127 -10.09 8.56 -14.42
C GLY A 127 -11.30 8.22 -13.56
N HIS A 128 -11.28 7.00 -13.00
CA HIS A 128 -12.30 6.51 -12.06
C HIS A 128 -11.77 6.53 -10.65
N PHE A 129 -12.61 6.92 -9.68
CA PHE A 129 -12.25 7.10 -8.29
C PHE A 129 -13.33 6.56 -7.36
N SER A 130 -12.95 5.69 -6.44
CA SER A 130 -13.82 5.19 -5.37
C SER A 130 -13.13 5.32 -4.01
N PRO A 131 -13.56 6.25 -3.12
CA PRO A 131 -14.43 7.39 -3.42
C PRO A 131 -13.64 8.50 -4.15
N LEU A 132 -14.35 9.36 -4.88
CA LEU A 132 -13.80 10.59 -5.43
C LEU A 132 -13.67 11.66 -4.33
N ARG A 133 -12.46 11.85 -3.82
CA ARG A 133 -12.16 12.84 -2.76
C ARG A 133 -11.96 14.25 -3.32
N GLU A 134 -12.23 15.25 -2.49
CA GLU A 134 -12.16 16.68 -2.86
C GLU A 134 -10.75 17.11 -3.32
N GLU A 135 -9.69 16.50 -2.77
CA GLU A 135 -8.31 16.80 -3.18
C GLU A 135 -8.06 16.40 -4.63
N TYR A 136 -8.66 15.29 -5.09
CA TYR A 136 -8.60 14.86 -6.49
C TYR A 136 -9.46 15.77 -7.37
N LYS A 137 -10.67 16.14 -6.91
CA LYS A 137 -11.55 17.09 -7.62
C LYS A 137 -10.85 18.41 -7.92
N LYS A 138 -10.18 18.99 -6.91
CA LYS A 138 -9.47 20.28 -7.01
C LYS A 138 -8.29 20.24 -7.98
N ARG A 139 -7.56 19.12 -8.05
CA ARG A 139 -6.39 19.00 -8.94
C ARG A 139 -6.75 18.66 -10.38
N TYR A 140 -7.88 18.02 -10.62
CA TYR A 140 -8.23 17.55 -11.96
C TYR A 140 -8.44 18.65 -13.00
N GLY A 141 -8.94 19.82 -12.59
CA GLY A 141 -9.03 20.98 -13.48
C GLY A 141 -7.68 21.48 -14.00
N ALA A 142 -6.56 21.05 -13.37
CA ALA A 142 -5.20 21.44 -13.71
C ALA A 142 -4.36 20.31 -14.33
N TYR A 143 -4.89 19.08 -14.46
CA TYR A 143 -4.13 17.96 -15.04
C TYR A 143 -4.22 17.98 -16.57
N GLU A 144 -3.08 18.12 -17.23
CA GLU A 144 -2.90 17.73 -18.63
C GLU A 144 -2.98 16.19 -18.74
N ALA A 145 -3.48 15.67 -19.86
CA ALA A 145 -3.79 14.24 -20.04
C ALA A 145 -2.61 13.26 -19.83
N ASP A 146 -1.37 13.77 -19.83
CA ASP A 146 -0.14 13.00 -19.66
C ASP A 146 0.55 13.23 -18.30
N ASP A 147 0.10 14.24 -17.53
CA ASP A 147 0.85 14.72 -16.36
C ASP A 147 0.70 13.78 -15.16
N VAL A 148 -0.47 13.14 -15.00
CA VAL A 148 -0.71 12.20 -13.90
C VAL A 148 0.20 10.98 -14.02
N MET A 149 0.25 10.35 -15.20
CA MET A 149 1.05 9.14 -15.41
C MET A 149 2.55 9.45 -15.37
N LYS A 150 3.01 10.53 -16.02
CA LYS A 150 4.41 10.98 -15.94
C LYS A 150 4.85 11.27 -14.51
N ARG A 151 3.98 11.90 -13.71
CA ARG A 151 4.28 12.17 -12.30
C ARG A 151 4.37 10.89 -11.48
N ILE A 152 3.47 9.93 -11.67
CA ILE A 152 3.51 8.63 -10.99
C ILE A 152 4.81 7.91 -11.34
N VAL A 153 5.12 7.79 -12.63
CA VAL A 153 6.34 7.13 -13.12
C VAL A 153 7.59 7.75 -12.49
N LYS A 154 7.66 9.08 -12.43
CA LYS A 154 8.79 9.80 -11.81
C LYS A 154 8.87 9.64 -10.29
N LEU A 155 7.74 9.73 -9.59
CA LEU A 155 7.69 9.62 -8.12
C LEU A 155 8.07 8.21 -7.66
N GLU A 156 7.55 7.20 -8.36
CA GLU A 156 7.75 5.78 -8.05
C GLU A 156 9.06 5.22 -8.64
N ARG A 157 9.85 6.05 -9.34
CA ARG A 157 11.09 5.67 -10.03
C ARG A 157 10.91 4.48 -10.99
N LEU A 158 9.81 4.53 -11.73
CA LEU A 158 9.39 3.47 -12.65
C LEU A 158 9.80 3.76 -14.09
N GLU A 159 10.63 4.76 -14.37
CA GLU A 159 10.96 5.19 -15.74
C GLU A 159 11.42 4.01 -16.60
N ASN A 160 12.38 3.23 -16.10
CA ASN A 160 12.93 2.08 -16.82
C ASN A 160 11.89 0.98 -17.08
N THR A 161 11.01 0.70 -16.10
CA THR A 161 10.02 -0.37 -16.20
C THR A 161 8.82 0.06 -17.04
N PHE A 162 8.35 1.29 -16.86
CA PHE A 162 7.28 1.89 -17.65
C PHE A 162 7.66 1.95 -19.13
N ASP A 163 8.88 2.40 -19.44
CA ASP A 163 9.40 2.44 -20.81
C ASP A 163 9.54 1.05 -21.44
N GLN A 164 9.82 0.01 -20.64
CA GLN A 164 9.89 -1.37 -21.12
C GLN A 164 8.51 -1.96 -21.48
N PHE A 165 7.44 -1.60 -20.77
CA PHE A 165 6.10 -2.12 -21.01
C PHE A 165 5.24 -1.24 -21.94
N TYR A 166 5.59 0.04 -22.09
CA TYR A 166 4.80 1.00 -22.87
C TYR A 166 5.60 1.72 -23.96
N GLY A 167 6.92 1.55 -24.03
CA GLY A 167 7.73 2.03 -25.14
C GLY A 167 7.60 1.14 -26.37
N CYS A 168 7.85 1.70 -27.57
CA CYS A 168 7.90 1.00 -28.87
C CYS A 168 9.02 -0.08 -28.98
N ASN A 169 9.61 -0.52 -27.87
CA ASN A 169 10.76 -1.41 -27.82
C ASN A 169 10.43 -2.84 -27.37
N ILE A 170 9.15 -3.22 -27.25
CA ILE A 170 8.78 -4.62 -27.02
C ILE A 170 9.00 -5.42 -28.31
N LYS A 171 10.26 -5.78 -28.59
CA LYS A 171 10.52 -7.02 -29.32
C LYS A 171 10.26 -8.15 -28.33
N LEU A 172 9.08 -8.76 -28.43
CA LEU A 172 8.88 -10.13 -27.96
C LEU A 172 9.82 -11.00 -28.81
N SER A 173 11.04 -11.24 -28.31
CA SER A 173 11.94 -12.27 -28.82
C SER A 173 11.64 -13.59 -28.12
#